data_AF-A0A920JV11-F1
#
_entry.id   AF-A0A920JV11-F1
#
_cell.length_a   1.000
_cell.length_b   1.000
_cell.length_c   1.000
_cell.angle_alpha   90.00
_cell.angle_beta   90.00
_cell.angle_gamma   90.00
#
_symmetry.space_group_name_H-M   'P 1'
#
loop_
_entity.id
_entity.type
_entity.pdbx_description
1 polymer ?
#
loop_
_entity_poly.entity_id
_entity_poly.type
_entity_poly.pdbx_seq_one_letter_code
_entity_poly.pdbx_strand_id
1 'polypeptide(L)'
;MATGLNVRTFFEGAWHSQDKYVMRAADHGSWLGSSVFDGARYVDGVAPDLKAHCDRVNHSAEAMMITPTVSSEEMVDIIMDGIKKYNSNQAIYIRPMYWAIEGGDLAIVPKQGVTGFAICLEDIPMADPNLAATLNNNKF
;
A
#
# COMPACT_ATOMS: atom_id res chain seq x y z
N MET A 1 -2.09 13.94 4.59
CA MET A 1 -1.80 13.91 6.04
C MET A 1 -1.90 12.46 6.44
N ALA A 2 -0.83 11.87 7.00
CA ALA A 2 -0.92 10.55 7.60
C ALA A 2 -2.08 10.52 8.60
N THR A 3 -2.91 9.49 8.55
CA THR A 3 -4.00 9.26 9.50
C THR A 3 -3.47 8.66 10.80
N GLY A 4 -2.32 7.98 10.76
CA GLY A 4 -1.60 7.41 11.91
C GLY A 4 -0.46 8.28 12.43
N LEU A 5 -0.05 8.03 13.69
CA LEU A 5 1.03 8.77 14.36
C LEU A 5 2.43 8.26 13.97
N ASN A 6 2.54 7.04 13.44
CA ASN A 6 3.80 6.39 13.10
C ASN A 6 3.71 5.75 11.72
N VAL A 7 4.41 6.36 10.75
CA VAL A 7 4.47 5.92 9.36
C VAL A 7 5.86 5.39 9.06
N ARG A 8 5.92 4.22 8.42
CA ARG A 8 7.13 3.70 7.80
C ARG A 8 6.86 3.41 6.34
N THR A 9 7.77 3.85 5.47
CA THR A 9 7.64 3.64 4.03
C THR A 9 8.85 2.86 3.51
N PHE A 10 8.63 1.71 2.90
CA PHE A 10 9.64 1.02 2.10
C PHE A 10 9.68 1.66 0.73
N PHE A 11 10.83 2.24 0.36
CA PHE A 11 11.03 2.89 -0.92
C PHE A 11 12.52 2.85 -1.30
N GLU A 12 12.81 2.57 -2.57
CA GLU A 12 14.18 2.42 -3.12
C GLU A 12 15.04 1.41 -2.31
N GLY A 13 14.43 0.27 -1.95
CA GLY A 13 15.13 -0.84 -1.29
C GLY A 13 15.38 -0.68 0.21
N ALA A 14 14.82 0.36 0.86
CA ALA A 14 15.02 0.61 2.28
C ALA A 14 13.76 1.10 3.00
N TRP A 15 13.68 0.81 4.30
CA TRP A 15 12.67 1.34 5.20
C TRP A 15 13.03 2.75 5.69
N HIS A 16 12.11 3.70 5.52
CA HIS A 16 12.20 5.08 6.00
C HIS A 16 11.15 5.29 7.10
N SER A 17 11.52 5.88 8.25
CA SER A 17 10.59 6.11 9.37
C SER A 17 9.89 7.48 9.25
N GLN A 18 9.24 7.73 8.12
CA GLN A 18 8.57 8.98 7.80
C GLN A 18 7.56 8.79 6.66
N ASP A 19 6.64 9.75 6.51
CA ASP A 19 5.86 9.93 5.28
C ASP A 19 6.80 10.39 4.14
N LYS A 20 7.33 9.41 3.40
CA LYS A 20 8.31 9.65 2.34
C LYS A 20 7.62 10.17 1.08
N TYR A 21 8.17 11.23 0.49
CA TYR A 21 7.84 11.63 -0.88
C TYR A 21 8.32 10.54 -1.86
N VAL A 22 7.41 9.65 -2.26
CA VAL A 22 7.72 8.52 -3.15
C VAL A 22 7.48 8.83 -4.62
N MET A 23 6.59 9.78 -4.92
CA MET A 23 6.20 10.13 -6.28
C MET A 23 6.68 11.54 -6.63
N ARG A 24 7.29 11.71 -7.81
CA ARG A 24 7.74 13.02 -8.30
C ARG A 24 6.61 13.71 -9.05
N ALA A 25 6.65 15.05 -9.09
CA ALA A 25 5.62 15.85 -9.75
C ALA A 25 5.46 15.55 -11.26
N ALA A 26 6.52 15.07 -11.93
CA ALA A 26 6.50 14.74 -13.35
C ALA A 26 6.23 13.25 -13.64
N ASP A 27 6.11 12.41 -12.61
CA ASP A 27 5.79 10.99 -12.81
C ASP A 27 4.38 10.89 -13.41
N HIS A 28 4.18 10.01 -14.38
CA HIS A 28 2.88 9.78 -15.03
C HIS A 28 1.76 9.52 -14.01
N GLY A 29 2.06 8.76 -12.95
CA GLY A 29 1.17 8.53 -11.80
C GLY A 29 0.66 9.80 -11.11
N SER A 30 1.45 10.87 -11.09
CA SER A 30 1.14 12.11 -10.36
C SER A 30 0.10 12.98 -11.06
N TRP A 31 0.04 12.95 -12.39
CA TRP A 31 -0.78 13.90 -13.17
C TRP A 31 -1.73 13.24 -14.17
N LEU A 32 -1.60 11.92 -14.42
CA LEU A 32 -2.48 11.15 -15.31
C LEU A 32 -3.21 9.99 -14.61
N GLY A 33 -3.09 9.86 -13.29
CA GLY A 33 -3.93 8.94 -12.49
C GLY A 33 -3.58 7.45 -12.63
N SER A 34 -2.39 7.12 -13.13
CA SER A 34 -1.89 5.75 -13.24
C SER A 34 -1.23 5.26 -11.93
N SER A 35 -2.02 5.16 -10.87
CA SER A 35 -1.57 4.59 -9.59
C SER A 35 -2.55 3.55 -9.09
N VAL A 36 -2.05 2.49 -8.48
CA VAL A 36 -2.84 1.47 -7.79
C VAL A 36 -2.31 1.25 -6.40
N PHE A 37 -3.18 0.79 -5.51
CA PHE A 37 -2.82 0.36 -4.17
C PHE A 37 -3.71 -0.80 -3.75
N ASP A 38 -3.27 -1.53 -2.73
CA ASP A 38 -4.14 -2.43 -1.97
C ASP A 38 -3.99 -2.13 -0.47
N GLY A 39 -4.82 -2.75 0.36
CA GLY A 39 -4.88 -2.50 1.79
C GLY A 39 -5.10 -3.78 2.59
N ALA A 40 -4.11 -4.17 3.39
CA ALA A 40 -4.21 -5.25 4.36
C ALA A 40 -4.09 -4.73 5.80
N ARG A 41 -4.36 -5.60 6.79
CA ARG A 41 -4.27 -5.26 8.21
C ARG A 41 -3.39 -6.27 8.94
N TYR A 42 -2.49 -5.77 9.79
CA TYR A 42 -1.88 -6.56 10.85
C TYR A 42 -2.50 -6.16 12.18
N VAL A 43 -2.98 -7.14 12.95
CA VAL A 43 -3.63 -6.94 14.24
C VAL A 43 -3.48 -8.21 15.07
N ASP A 44 -3.28 -8.09 16.38
CA ASP A 44 -3.18 -9.22 17.31
C ASP A 44 -2.19 -10.32 16.89
N GLY A 45 -1.07 -9.92 16.30
CA GLY A 45 -0.02 -10.86 15.88
C GLY A 45 -0.23 -11.51 14.51
N VAL A 46 -1.32 -11.19 13.81
CA VAL A 46 -1.69 -11.83 12.54
C VAL A 46 -1.95 -10.81 11.43
N ALA A 47 -1.69 -11.22 10.18
CA ALA A 47 -2.09 -10.49 8.97
C ALA A 47 -2.95 -11.40 8.08
N PRO A 48 -4.28 -11.45 8.29
CA PRO A 48 -5.17 -12.30 7.52
C PRO A 48 -5.10 -11.97 6.03
N ASP A 49 -5.01 -13.01 5.18
CA ASP A 49 -5.01 -12.91 3.72
C ASP A 49 -3.96 -11.97 3.11
N LEU A 50 -2.88 -11.65 3.84
CA LEU A 50 -1.85 -10.71 3.38
C LEU A 50 -1.35 -11.03 1.96
N LYS A 51 -1.06 -12.30 1.69
CA LYS A 51 -0.61 -12.75 0.36
C LYS A 51 -1.64 -12.47 -0.73
N ALA A 52 -2.94 -12.70 -0.45
CA ALA A 52 -4.00 -12.44 -1.43
C ALA A 52 -4.14 -10.95 -1.75
N HIS A 53 -3.91 -10.07 -0.76
CA HIS A 53 -3.83 -8.63 -0.98
C HIS A 53 -2.60 -8.23 -1.82
N CYS A 54 -1.44 -8.86 -1.60
CA CYS A 54 -0.24 -8.67 -2.44
C CYS A 54 -0.46 -9.18 -3.88
N ASP A 55 -1.13 -10.32 -4.06
CA ASP A 55 -1.51 -10.81 -5.39
C ASP A 55 -2.44 -9.81 -6.09
N ARG A 56 -3.41 -9.25 -5.35
CA ARG A 56 -4.37 -8.29 -5.92
C ARG A 56 -3.75 -6.96 -6.31
N VAL A 57 -2.74 -6.45 -5.60
CA VAL A 57 -2.05 -5.22 -6.03
C VAL A 57 -1.26 -5.44 -7.34
N ASN A 58 -0.66 -6.63 -7.52
CA ASN A 58 0.00 -6.99 -8.77
C ASN A 58 -0.99 -7.10 -9.93
N HIS A 59 -2.13 -7.78 -9.73
CA HIS A 59 -3.20 -7.82 -10.75
C HIS A 59 -3.79 -6.44 -11.06
N SER A 60 -3.88 -5.55 -10.06
CA SER A 60 -4.35 -4.18 -10.26
C SER A 60 -3.37 -3.36 -11.10
N ALA A 61 -2.06 -3.55 -10.88
CA ALA A 61 -1.03 -2.91 -11.69
C ALA A 61 -1.15 -3.35 -13.15
N GLU A 62 -1.26 -4.65 -13.40
CA GLU A 62 -1.45 -5.20 -14.76
C GLU A 62 -2.72 -4.67 -15.42
N ALA A 63 -3.84 -4.62 -14.70
CA ALA A 63 -5.10 -4.06 -15.20
C ALA A 63 -4.99 -2.58 -15.59
N MET A 64 -4.08 -1.84 -14.95
CA MET A 64 -3.77 -0.44 -15.25
C MET A 64 -2.61 -0.28 -16.25
N MET A 65 -2.18 -1.36 -16.92
CA MET A 65 -1.05 -1.38 -17.85
C MET A 65 0.30 -1.00 -17.22
N ILE A 66 0.43 -1.15 -15.91
CA ILE A 66 1.65 -0.94 -15.13
C ILE A 66 2.32 -2.31 -14.95
N THR A 67 3.65 -2.35 -15.05
CA THR A 67 4.41 -3.60 -14.88
C THR A 67 4.72 -3.80 -13.39
N PRO A 68 4.14 -4.80 -12.70
CA PRO A 68 4.52 -5.09 -11.32
C PRO A 68 6.00 -5.50 -11.24
N THR A 69 6.74 -4.98 -10.26
CA THR A 69 8.20 -5.16 -10.15
C THR A 69 8.62 -6.03 -8.96
N VAL A 70 7.70 -6.33 -8.05
CA VAL A 70 7.95 -7.11 -6.83
C VAL A 70 6.97 -8.28 -6.78
N SER A 71 7.50 -9.48 -6.57
CA SER A 71 6.66 -10.67 -6.42
C SER A 71 5.82 -10.58 -5.15
N SER A 72 4.67 -11.24 -5.13
CA SER A 72 3.79 -11.20 -3.97
C SER A 72 4.45 -11.85 -2.74
N GLU A 73 5.26 -12.88 -2.92
CA GLU A 73 6.07 -13.51 -1.87
C GLU A 73 7.09 -12.54 -1.28
N GLU A 74 7.86 -11.86 -2.13
CA GLU A 74 8.82 -10.84 -1.71
C GLU A 74 8.13 -9.67 -1.00
N MET A 75 6.96 -9.26 -1.48
CA MET A 75 6.15 -8.24 -0.81
C MET A 75 5.77 -8.66 0.61
N VAL A 76 5.30 -9.90 0.81
CA VAL A 76 4.99 -10.45 2.13
C VAL A 76 6.22 -10.39 3.04
N ASP A 77 7.39 -10.82 2.54
CA ASP A 77 8.63 -10.79 3.33
C ASP A 77 9.04 -9.37 3.72
N ILE A 78 9.00 -8.41 2.78
CA ILE A 78 9.27 -7.00 3.04
C ILE A 78 8.30 -6.47 4.11
N ILE A 79 7.00 -6.69 3.94
CA ILE A 79 5.95 -6.23 4.86
C ILE A 79 6.18 -6.79 6.26
N MET A 80 6.44 -8.09 6.39
CA MET A 80 6.65 -8.74 7.69
C MET A 80 7.95 -8.28 8.35
N ASP A 81 9.00 -7.95 7.60
CA ASP A 81 10.19 -7.30 8.15
C ASP A 81 9.89 -5.89 8.69
N GLY A 82 9.10 -5.11 7.94
CA GLY A 82 8.66 -3.78 8.36
C GLY A 82 7.82 -3.79 9.65
N ILE A 83 6.90 -4.76 9.77
CA ILE A 83 6.04 -4.92 10.95
C ILE A 83 6.85 -5.20 12.22
N LYS A 84 7.97 -5.92 12.14
CA LYS A 84 8.86 -6.18 13.30
C LYS A 84 9.43 -4.91 13.94
N LYS A 85 9.35 -3.76 13.25
CA LYS A 85 9.80 -2.46 13.75
C LYS A 85 8.72 -1.69 14.53
N TYR A 86 7.53 -2.26 14.67
CA TYR A 86 6.44 -1.79 15.52
C TYR A 86 6.35 -2.62 16.79
N ASN A 87 5.65 -2.10 17.79
CA ASN A 87 5.34 -2.83 19.02
C ASN A 87 4.26 -3.88 18.75
N SER A 88 4.30 -5.00 19.48
CA SER A 88 3.40 -6.15 19.27
C SER A 88 1.90 -5.84 19.39
N ASN A 89 1.54 -4.76 20.09
CA ASN A 89 0.15 -4.40 20.36
C ASN A 89 -0.43 -3.39 19.34
N GLN A 90 0.34 -2.98 18.33
CA GLN A 90 -0.11 -1.98 17.36
C GLN A 90 -0.83 -2.66 16.19
N ALA A 91 -1.98 -2.08 15.81
CA ALA A 91 -2.67 -2.46 14.59
C ALA A 91 -2.10 -1.65 13.42
N ILE A 92 -1.58 -2.32 12.41
CA ILE A 92 -0.89 -1.69 11.29
C ILE A 92 -1.74 -1.82 10.04
N TYR A 93 -2.01 -0.68 9.40
CA TYR A 93 -2.53 -0.66 8.05
C TYR A 93 -1.36 -0.80 7.06
N ILE A 94 -1.49 -1.75 6.14
CA ILE A 94 -0.46 -2.14 5.18
C ILE A 94 -0.93 -1.70 3.80
N ARG A 95 -0.15 -0.87 3.12
CA ARG A 95 -0.52 -0.28 1.83
C ARG A 95 0.61 -0.41 0.80
N PRO A 96 0.72 -1.53 0.08
CA PRO A 96 1.56 -1.61 -1.12
C PRO A 96 0.97 -0.74 -2.24
N MET A 97 1.83 -0.09 -3.01
CA MET A 97 1.46 0.88 -4.04
C MET A 97 2.36 0.74 -5.26
N TYR A 98 1.77 0.86 -6.46
CA TYR A 98 2.47 1.00 -7.72
C TYR A 98 2.01 2.25 -8.47
N TRP A 99 2.89 2.83 -9.28
CA TRP A 99 2.53 3.87 -10.23
C TRP A 99 3.44 3.83 -11.47
N ALA A 100 2.94 4.34 -12.59
CA ALA A 100 3.77 4.55 -13.77
C ALA A 100 4.66 5.79 -13.58
N ILE A 101 5.94 5.69 -13.91
CA ILE A 101 6.88 6.83 -13.85
C ILE A 101 6.85 7.61 -15.17
N GLU A 102 6.91 6.92 -16.30
CA GLU A 102 6.97 7.53 -17.64
C GLU A 102 5.70 7.27 -18.45
N GLY A 103 5.37 8.20 -19.36
CA GLY A 103 4.40 7.99 -20.41
C GLY A 103 5.03 7.37 -21.66
N GLY A 104 4.29 6.48 -22.31
CA GLY A 104 4.57 5.91 -23.62
C GLY A 104 3.86 6.72 -24.72
N ASP A 105 3.08 6.03 -25.56
CA ASP A 105 2.41 6.63 -26.71
C ASP A 105 1.55 7.84 -26.33
N LEU A 106 1.77 8.94 -27.06
CA LEU A 106 1.14 10.24 -26.87
C LEU A 106 1.31 10.81 -25.45
N ALA A 107 2.22 10.27 -24.66
CA ALA A 107 2.37 10.52 -23.23
C ALA A 107 1.12 10.21 -22.37
N ILE A 108 0.12 9.51 -22.92
CA ILE A 108 -1.14 9.17 -22.23
C ILE A 108 -1.12 7.75 -21.68
N VAL A 109 -0.53 6.82 -22.45
CA VAL A 109 -0.46 5.42 -22.04
C VAL A 109 0.75 5.26 -21.12
N PRO A 110 0.63 4.57 -19.96
CA PRO A 110 1.79 4.23 -19.14
C PRO A 110 2.87 3.51 -19.93
N LYS A 111 4.14 3.94 -19.78
CA LYS A 111 5.26 3.19 -20.36
C LYS A 111 5.51 1.92 -19.54
N GLN A 112 5.40 0.77 -20.19
CA GLN A 112 5.66 -0.52 -19.57
C GLN A 112 7.12 -0.62 -19.10
N GLY A 113 7.33 -1.32 -17.98
CA GLY A 113 8.65 -1.57 -17.39
C GLY A 113 9.26 -0.42 -16.58
N VAL A 114 8.68 0.78 -16.61
CA VAL A 114 9.14 1.93 -15.80
C VAL A 114 8.13 2.24 -14.71
N THR A 115 8.23 1.50 -13.60
CA THR A 115 7.23 1.48 -12.53
C THR A 115 7.85 1.84 -11.20
N GLY A 116 7.19 2.76 -10.48
CA GLY A 116 7.51 3.07 -9.09
C GLY A 116 6.77 2.13 -8.16
N PHE A 117 7.41 1.77 -7.05
CA PHE A 117 6.86 0.88 -6.04
C PHE A 117 7.20 1.40 -4.65
N ALA A 118 6.23 1.31 -3.73
CA ALA A 118 6.44 1.56 -2.32
C ALA A 118 5.47 0.75 -1.47
N ILE A 119 5.85 0.48 -0.22
CA ILE A 119 4.93 -0.03 0.81
C ILE A 119 4.86 1.00 1.92
N CYS A 120 3.66 1.44 2.26
CA CYS A 120 3.42 2.28 3.42
C CYS A 120 2.80 1.45 4.55
N LEU A 121 3.43 1.48 5.72
CA LEU A 121 2.92 0.93 6.96
C LEU A 121 2.54 2.09 7.87
N GLU A 122 1.34 2.02 8.42
CA GLU A 122 0.78 3.10 9.22
C GLU A 122 0.12 2.53 10.46
N ASP A 123 0.55 3.00 11.63
CA ASP A 123 -0.08 2.65 12.91
C ASP A 123 -1.46 3.32 13.00
N ILE A 124 -2.50 2.51 12.80
CA ILE A 124 -3.89 2.95 12.84
C ILE A 124 -4.60 1.99 13.80
N PRO A 125 -5.00 2.46 15.00
CA PRO A 125 -5.76 1.66 15.93
C PRO A 125 -7.03 1.09 15.29
N MET A 126 -7.43 -0.11 15.70
CA MET A 126 -8.78 -0.58 15.41
C MET A 126 -9.79 0.33 16.10
N ALA A 127 -10.94 0.56 15.46
CA ALA A 127 -12.03 1.26 16.11
C ALA A 127 -12.46 0.50 17.38
N ASP A 128 -12.95 1.23 18.38
CA ASP A 128 -13.51 0.60 19.59
C ASP A 128 -14.62 -0.37 19.17
N PRO A 129 -14.56 -1.66 19.59
CA PRO A 129 -15.61 -2.62 19.26
C PRO A 129 -16.99 -2.21 19.81
N ASN A 130 -17.06 -1.30 20.79
CA ASN A 130 -18.30 -0.74 21.31
C ASN A 130 -18.84 0.45 20.48
N LEU A 131 -18.04 1.00 19.56
CA LEU A 131 -18.46 2.00 18.58
C LEU A 131 -19.00 1.30 17.34
N ALA A 132 -20.20 0.73 17.45
CA ALA A 132 -20.94 0.22 16.30
C ALA A 132 -21.74 1.35 15.63
N ALA A 133 -21.62 1.47 14.31
CA ALA A 133 -22.55 2.25 13.50
C ALA A 133 -23.52 1.29 12.81
N THR A 134 -24.80 1.36 13.14
CA THR A 134 -25.82 0.58 12.44
C THR A 134 -26.17 1.31 11.14
N LEU A 135 -25.84 0.69 10.00
CA LEU A 135 -26.15 1.24 8.67
C LEU A 135 -27.62 1.03 8.26
N ASN A 136 -28.45 0.45 9.15
CA ASN A 136 -29.88 0.26 8.95
C ASN A 136 -30.65 0.40 10.28
N ASN A 137 -31.98 0.48 10.22
CA ASN A 137 -32.86 0.63 11.39
C ASN A 137 -33.22 -0.70 12.07
N ASN A 138 -32.63 -1.83 11.67
CA ASN A 138 -32.98 -3.12 12.26
C ASN A 138 -32.31 -3.28 13.62
N LYS A 139 -33.11 -3.63 14.63
CA LYS A 139 -32.66 -3.94 15.98
C LYS A 139 -32.57 -5.46 16.14
N PHE A 140 -31.47 -5.95 16.73
CA PHE A 140 -31.33 -7.33 17.19
C PHE A 140 -31.99 -7.51 18.55
#